data_AF-A0A6A7AVJ8-F1
#
_entry.id   AF-A0A6A7AVJ8-F1
#
_cell.length_a   1.000
_cell.length_b   1.000
_cell.length_c   1.000
_cell.angle_alpha   90.00
_cell.angle_beta   90.00
_cell.angle_gamma   90.00
#
_symmetry.space_group_name_H-M   'P 1'
#
loop_
_entity.id
_entity.type
_entity.pdbx_description
1 polymer ?
#
loop_
_entity_poly.entity_id
_entity_poly.type
_entity_poly.pdbx_seq_one_letter_code
_entity_poly.pdbx_strand_id
1 'polypeptide(L)'
;MLRSWASISRVKTARTKLRKRSRNESDIGFFAAALSVVENGLVDDTYFQIFDLLNPSPGPIRERGAFATHTFDIVALLGGVHEDRLPAHYDSVISRWRNTILDFVTDGTPPCSTYPGKRQDCVDRKALLIDGDGVREVERHEYMDNDDGRRSRLFDLADKAAGFAGWDVLWVDVCR
;
A
#
# COMPACT_ATOMS: atom_id res chain seq x y z
N MET A 1 40.82 21.61 32.19
CA MET A 1 41.09 20.27 31.61
C MET A 1 39.86 19.79 30.87
N LEU A 2 39.96 19.61 29.55
CA LEU A 2 39.06 18.82 28.69
C LEU A 2 39.11 17.32 29.11
N ARG A 3 38.14 16.43 28.87
CA ARG A 3 37.41 16.02 27.63
C ARG A 3 36.07 15.33 28.03
N SER A 4 34.92 15.63 27.40
CA SER A 4 34.14 14.83 26.40
C SER A 4 34.12 13.31 26.67
N TRP A 5 32.99 12.57 26.68
CA TRP A 5 32.25 12.06 25.50
C TRP A 5 30.72 12.05 25.71
N ALA A 6 29.95 12.80 24.91
CA ALA A 6 28.53 12.54 24.67
C ALA A 6 28.35 12.33 23.16
N SER A 7 28.10 11.08 22.77
CA SER A 7 27.91 10.69 21.37
C SER A 7 26.59 11.24 20.83
N ILE A 8 26.69 12.32 20.06
CA ILE A 8 25.64 12.79 19.15
C ILE A 8 25.69 11.89 17.90
N SER A 9 25.11 10.69 17.99
CA SER A 9 24.93 9.80 16.82
C SER A 9 23.93 8.67 17.12
N ARG A 10 22.62 8.98 17.24
CA ARG A 10 21.56 7.93 17.28
C ARG A 10 20.25 8.29 16.56
N VAL A 11 20.00 9.54 16.21
CA VAL A 11 18.67 9.97 15.72
C VAL A 11 18.46 9.70 14.22
N LYS A 12 19.49 9.79 13.37
CA LYS A 12 19.34 9.53 11.92
C LYS A 12 19.20 8.04 11.60
N THR A 13 20.01 7.18 12.21
CA THR A 13 20.04 5.74 11.93
C THR A 13 18.77 5.00 12.37
N ALA A 14 18.16 5.43 13.48
CA ALA A 14 16.89 4.86 13.96
C ALA A 14 15.70 5.23 13.06
N ARG A 15 15.68 6.45 12.50
CA ARG A 15 14.63 6.91 11.57
C ARG A 15 14.61 6.11 10.28
N THR A 16 15.77 5.87 9.68
CA THR A 16 15.89 5.08 8.45
C THR A 16 15.51 3.62 8.69
N LYS A 17 15.83 3.06 9.87
CA LYS A 17 15.44 1.69 10.24
C LYS A 17 13.93 1.54 10.48
N LEU A 18 13.29 2.48 11.18
CA LEU A 18 11.85 2.43 11.43
C LEU A 18 11.04 2.57 10.14
N ARG A 19 11.40 3.52 9.27
CA ARG A 19 10.79 3.67 7.93
C ARG A 19 10.91 2.38 7.11
N LYS A 20 12.09 1.76 7.08
CA LYS A 20 12.31 0.50 6.36
C LYS A 20 11.50 -0.66 6.95
N ARG A 21 11.41 -0.76 8.27
CA ARG A 21 10.64 -1.81 8.96
C ARG A 21 9.14 -1.69 8.67
N SER A 22 8.55 -0.51 8.88
CA SER A 22 7.11 -0.31 8.63
C SER A 22 6.71 -0.50 7.17
N ARG A 23 7.59 -0.12 6.23
CA ARG A 23 7.36 -0.36 4.80
C ARG A 23 7.46 -1.85 4.43
N ASN A 24 8.39 -2.59 5.03
CA ASN A 24 8.48 -4.04 4.85
C ASN A 24 7.27 -4.78 5.45
N GLU A 25 6.85 -4.40 6.66
CA GLU A 25 5.64 -4.92 7.31
C GLU A 25 4.40 -4.67 6.46
N SER A 26 4.27 -3.48 5.86
CA SER A 26 3.14 -3.14 4.97
C SER A 26 3.13 -3.98 3.69
N ASP A 27 4.29 -4.13 3.05
CA ASP A 27 4.39 -4.86 1.78
C ASP A 27 4.18 -6.37 1.95
N ILE A 28 4.74 -6.96 3.01
CA ILE A 28 4.63 -8.41 3.27
C ILE A 28 3.30 -8.74 3.93
N GLY A 29 2.92 -7.98 4.96
CA GLY A 29 1.76 -8.30 5.79
C GLY A 29 0.41 -7.96 5.18
N PHE A 30 0.34 -6.98 4.28
CA PHE A 30 -0.93 -6.52 3.71
C PHE A 30 -0.94 -6.60 2.19
N PHE A 31 0.05 -6.01 1.52
CA PHE A 31 0.07 -6.00 0.06
C PHE A 31 0.22 -7.40 -0.53
N ALA A 32 1.20 -8.19 -0.08
CA ALA A 32 1.42 -9.54 -0.58
C ALA A 32 0.24 -10.48 -0.27
N ALA A 33 -0.38 -10.34 0.90
CA ALA A 33 -1.58 -11.09 1.27
C ALA A 33 -2.76 -10.75 0.33
N ALA A 34 -3.04 -9.46 0.11
CA ALA A 34 -4.10 -9.02 -0.80
C ALA A 34 -3.83 -9.46 -2.24
N LEU A 35 -2.58 -9.33 -2.71
CA LEU A 35 -2.16 -9.78 -4.03
C LEU A 35 -2.33 -11.30 -4.19
N SER A 36 -1.97 -12.09 -3.17
CA SER A 36 -2.15 -13.54 -3.20
C SER A 36 -3.63 -13.93 -3.30
N VAL A 37 -4.52 -13.25 -2.59
CA VAL A 37 -5.97 -13.52 -2.66
C VAL A 37 -6.50 -13.30 -4.08
N VAL A 38 -6.17 -12.16 -4.68
CA VAL A 38 -6.65 -11.82 -6.03
C VAL A 38 -6.00 -12.71 -7.10
N GLU A 39 -4.75 -13.13 -6.92
CA GLU A 39 -4.06 -14.07 -7.81
C GLU A 39 -4.64 -15.49 -7.73
N ASN A 40 -5.19 -15.89 -6.59
CA ASN A 40 -5.85 -17.19 -6.46
C ASN A 40 -7.19 -17.25 -7.20
N GLY A 41 -7.76 -16.11 -7.62
CA GLY A 41 -8.98 -16.07 -8.42
C GLY A 41 -10.13 -16.88 -7.80
N LEU A 42 -10.29 -16.77 -6.47
CA LEU A 42 -11.30 -17.54 -5.73
C LEU A 42 -12.73 -17.09 -6.03
N VAL A 43 -12.88 -15.85 -6.52
CA VAL A 43 -14.15 -15.21 -6.84
C VAL A 43 -14.04 -14.68 -8.26
N ASP A 44 -15.06 -14.93 -9.07
CA ASP A 44 -15.16 -14.34 -10.40
C ASP A 44 -15.34 -12.81 -10.28
N ASP A 45 -14.93 -12.06 -11.30
CA ASP A 45 -15.02 -10.60 -11.29
C ASP A 45 -14.34 -9.93 -10.08
N THR A 46 -13.14 -10.43 -9.74
CA THR A 46 -12.31 -9.82 -8.70
C THR A 46 -11.55 -8.61 -9.25
N TYR A 47 -11.52 -7.50 -8.51
CA TYR A 47 -10.75 -6.29 -8.82
C TYR A 47 -9.69 -6.05 -7.76
N PHE A 48 -8.55 -5.47 -8.15
CA PHE A 48 -7.45 -5.16 -7.23
C PHE A 48 -7.32 -3.64 -7.04
N GLN A 49 -7.29 -3.19 -5.79
CA GLN A 49 -7.22 -1.77 -5.44
C GLN A 49 -6.01 -1.49 -4.54
N ILE A 50 -5.35 -0.36 -4.81
CA ILE A 50 -4.24 0.15 -4.00
C ILE A 50 -4.59 1.57 -3.56
N PHE A 51 -4.62 1.78 -2.26
CA PHE A 51 -4.83 3.09 -1.65
C PHE A 51 -3.49 3.63 -1.13
N ASP A 52 -2.99 4.70 -1.72
CA ASP A 52 -1.72 5.34 -1.39
C ASP A 52 -1.87 6.87 -1.18
N LEU A 53 -3.05 7.29 -0.72
CA LEU A 53 -3.27 8.66 -0.30
C LEU A 53 -2.62 8.90 1.07
N LEU A 54 -1.76 9.91 1.19
CA LEU A 54 -0.95 10.14 2.38
C LEU A 54 -1.85 10.57 3.55
N ASN A 55 -1.69 9.96 4.73
CA ASN A 55 -2.52 10.32 5.88
C ASN A 55 -2.07 11.67 6.49
N PRO A 56 -2.91 12.73 6.44
CA PRO A 56 -2.58 14.04 7.00
C PRO A 56 -2.74 14.08 8.53
N SER A 57 -3.42 13.09 9.11
CA SER A 57 -3.81 13.09 10.52
C SER A 57 -2.60 12.97 11.45
N PRO A 58 -2.65 13.63 12.62
CA PRO A 58 -1.64 13.44 13.64
C PRO A 58 -1.63 11.98 14.12
N GLY A 59 -0.46 11.34 14.10
CA GLY A 59 -0.28 9.98 14.54
C GLY A 59 1.08 9.75 15.22
N PRO A 60 1.38 8.51 15.62
CA PRO A 60 2.66 8.15 16.25
C PRO A 60 3.85 8.32 15.29
N ILE A 61 3.60 8.35 13.98
CA ILE A 61 4.60 8.64 12.95
C ILE A 61 4.84 10.15 12.90
N ARG A 62 6.07 10.56 13.24
CA ARG A 62 6.44 11.98 13.35
C ARG A 62 6.45 12.74 12.02
N GLU A 63 6.52 12.04 10.90
CA GLU A 63 6.49 12.61 9.55
C GLU A 63 5.06 12.53 9.02
N ARG A 64 4.23 13.49 9.43
CA ARG A 64 2.83 13.58 9.01
C ARG A 64 2.74 13.72 7.50
N GLY A 65 1.74 13.06 6.88
CA GLY A 65 1.53 13.12 5.45
C GLY A 65 2.68 12.55 4.62
N ALA A 66 3.59 11.75 5.21
CA ALA A 66 4.67 11.11 4.47
C ALA A 66 4.30 9.71 3.95
N PHE A 67 3.19 9.14 4.44
CA PHE A 67 2.76 7.77 4.15
C PHE A 67 1.24 7.65 4.19
N ALA A 68 0.68 6.81 3.32
CA ALA A 68 -0.61 6.21 3.59
C ALA A 68 -0.50 5.31 4.81
N THR A 69 -1.39 5.47 5.79
CA THR A 69 -1.42 4.61 6.98
C THR A 69 -2.60 3.66 6.90
N HIS A 70 -2.43 2.46 7.44
CA HIS A 70 -3.52 1.50 7.57
C HIS A 70 -4.77 2.14 8.20
N THR A 71 -5.95 1.77 7.70
CA THR A 71 -7.30 2.30 8.05
C THR A 71 -7.64 3.69 7.53
N PHE A 72 -6.69 4.44 6.94
CA PHE A 72 -7.01 5.76 6.40
C PHE A 72 -7.96 5.68 5.19
N ASP A 73 -7.83 4.63 4.38
CA ASP A 73 -8.77 4.25 3.33
C ASP A 73 -10.21 4.11 3.86
N ILE A 74 -10.41 3.40 4.97
CA ILE A 74 -11.74 3.23 5.58
C ILE A 74 -12.31 4.57 6.06
N VAL A 75 -11.48 5.39 6.71
CA VAL A 75 -11.88 6.74 7.17
C VAL A 75 -12.24 7.63 5.99
N ALA A 76 -11.44 7.58 4.93
CA ALA A 76 -11.66 8.31 3.70
C ALA A 76 -12.86 7.78 2.91
N LEU A 77 -13.26 6.52 3.07
CA LEU A 77 -14.44 5.95 2.41
C LEU A 77 -15.73 6.37 3.12
N LEU A 78 -15.78 6.21 4.43
CA LEU A 78 -17.00 6.36 5.23
C LEU A 78 -17.34 7.81 5.60
N GLY A 79 -16.43 8.75 5.35
CA GLY A 79 -16.60 10.15 5.73
C GLY A 79 -16.52 10.36 7.24
N GLY A 80 -15.31 10.17 7.79
CA GLY A 80 -15.05 10.31 9.22
C GLY A 80 -15.30 11.72 9.78
N VAL A 81 -15.17 11.85 11.11
CA VAL A 81 -15.48 13.05 11.93
C VAL A 81 -14.64 14.29 11.58
N HIS A 82 -13.71 14.20 10.63
CA HIS A 82 -12.69 15.21 10.34
C HIS A 82 -12.44 15.44 8.83
N GLU A 83 -13.46 15.31 7.98
CA GLU A 83 -13.33 15.63 6.55
C GLU A 83 -12.87 17.08 6.33
N ASP A 84 -13.32 18.01 7.18
CA ASP A 84 -12.90 19.42 7.21
C ASP A 84 -11.38 19.61 7.43
N ARG A 85 -10.69 18.57 7.91
CA ARG A 85 -9.25 18.57 8.17
C ARG A 85 -8.43 17.92 7.05
N LEU A 86 -9.08 17.38 6.03
CA LEU A 86 -8.38 16.83 4.88
C LEU A 86 -7.82 17.99 4.02
N PRO A 87 -6.65 17.80 3.39
CA PRO A 87 -6.16 18.75 2.41
C PRO A 87 -7.17 18.91 1.27
N ALA A 88 -7.48 20.16 0.89
CA ALA A 88 -8.50 20.44 -0.14
C ALA A 88 -8.24 19.75 -1.50
N HIS A 89 -6.98 19.43 -1.82
CA HIS A 89 -6.66 18.70 -3.04
C HIS A 89 -7.09 17.22 -3.00
N TYR A 90 -7.46 16.67 -1.84
CA TYR A 90 -7.99 15.32 -1.70
C TYR A 90 -9.47 15.23 -2.04
N ASP A 91 -10.21 16.34 -2.00
CA ASP A 91 -11.66 16.35 -2.16
C ASP A 91 -12.07 15.72 -3.50
N SER A 92 -11.39 16.08 -4.59
CA SER A 92 -11.68 15.53 -5.92
C SER A 92 -11.30 14.05 -6.04
N VAL A 93 -10.18 13.65 -5.42
CA VAL A 93 -9.70 12.27 -5.43
C VAL A 93 -10.64 11.36 -4.65
N ILE A 94 -10.95 11.73 -3.41
CA ILE A 94 -11.82 10.96 -2.52
C ILE A 94 -13.24 10.91 -3.09
N SER A 95 -13.78 12.03 -3.59
CA SER A 95 -15.12 12.04 -4.19
C SER A 95 -15.19 11.13 -5.41
N ARG A 96 -14.18 11.19 -6.30
CA ARG A 96 -14.12 10.31 -7.47
C ARG A 96 -14.03 8.84 -7.06
N TRP A 97 -13.18 8.52 -6.09
CA TRP A 97 -13.02 7.16 -5.61
C TRP A 97 -14.31 6.60 -4.98
N ARG A 98 -14.97 7.40 -4.13
CA ARG A 98 -16.27 7.04 -3.55
C ARG A 98 -17.31 6.78 -4.62
N ASN A 99 -17.40 7.65 -5.63
CA ASN A 99 -18.31 7.44 -6.75
C ASN A 99 -18.00 6.14 -7.49
N THR A 100 -16.73 5.82 -7.75
CA THR A 100 -16.34 4.53 -8.35
C THR A 100 -16.81 3.32 -7.53
N ILE A 101 -16.74 3.39 -6.20
CA ILE A 101 -17.27 2.32 -5.33
C ILE A 101 -18.79 2.27 -5.38
N LEU A 102 -19.46 3.44 -5.36
CA LEU A 102 -20.93 3.51 -5.44
C LEU A 102 -21.42 2.93 -6.76
N ASP A 103 -20.87 3.36 -7.90
CA ASP A 103 -21.23 2.88 -9.24
C ASP A 103 -21.05 1.35 -9.36
N PHE A 104 -20.03 0.79 -8.69
CA PHE A 104 -19.84 -0.66 -8.61
C PHE A 104 -20.94 -1.34 -7.78
N VAL A 105 -21.26 -0.79 -6.61
CA VAL A 105 -22.24 -1.39 -5.68
C VAL A 105 -23.69 -1.22 -6.17
N THR A 106 -24.03 -0.10 -6.80
CA THR A 106 -25.40 0.22 -7.24
C THR A 106 -25.70 -0.31 -8.62
N ASP A 107 -24.75 -0.14 -9.56
CA ASP A 107 -24.98 -0.37 -10.98
C ASP A 107 -24.18 -1.56 -11.53
N GLY A 108 -23.30 -2.14 -10.72
CA GLY A 108 -22.40 -3.21 -11.16
C GLY A 108 -21.29 -2.72 -12.10
N THR A 109 -21.04 -1.40 -12.15
CA THR A 109 -20.02 -0.82 -13.03
C THR A 109 -18.63 -1.21 -12.53
N PRO A 110 -17.80 -1.91 -13.32
CA PRO A 110 -16.47 -2.32 -12.88
C PRO A 110 -15.59 -1.12 -12.48
N PRO A 111 -14.93 -1.15 -11.31
CA PRO A 111 -14.09 -0.04 -10.86
C PRO A 111 -12.79 0.08 -11.66
N CYS A 112 -12.33 -1.04 -12.23
CA CYS A 112 -11.22 -1.15 -13.16
C CYS A 112 -11.37 -2.46 -13.95
N SER A 113 -10.38 -2.81 -14.77
CA SER A 113 -10.28 -4.10 -15.42
C SER A 113 -10.29 -5.23 -14.40
N THR A 114 -11.05 -6.30 -14.71
CA THR A 114 -11.09 -7.51 -13.90
C THR A 114 -9.71 -8.12 -13.79
N TYR A 115 -9.33 -8.52 -12.58
CA TYR A 115 -8.05 -9.16 -12.34
C TYR A 115 -8.08 -10.61 -12.85
N PRO A 116 -7.10 -11.05 -13.66
CA PRO A 116 -7.17 -12.33 -14.37
C PRO A 116 -6.94 -13.57 -13.50
N GLY A 117 -6.71 -13.42 -12.19
CA GLY A 117 -6.55 -14.51 -11.22
C GLY A 117 -5.49 -15.55 -11.63
N LYS A 118 -5.86 -16.84 -11.58
CA LYS A 118 -5.00 -18.00 -11.90
C LYS A 118 -4.54 -18.08 -13.36
N ARG A 119 -4.97 -17.16 -14.23
CA ARG A 119 -4.53 -17.14 -15.63
C ARG A 119 -3.08 -16.68 -15.70
N GLN A 120 -2.17 -17.66 -15.72
CA GLN A 120 -0.71 -17.44 -15.83
C GLN A 120 -0.31 -16.78 -17.15
N ASP A 121 -1.15 -16.85 -18.18
CA ASP A 121 -0.94 -16.33 -19.53
C ASP A 121 -1.44 -14.89 -19.73
N CYS A 122 -2.17 -14.32 -18.77
CA CYS A 122 -2.67 -12.95 -18.86
C CYS A 122 -1.60 -11.93 -18.44
N VAL A 123 -1.22 -11.07 -19.39
CA VAL A 123 -0.30 -9.94 -19.20
C VAL A 123 -0.99 -8.75 -18.52
N ASP A 124 -2.32 -8.65 -18.64
CA ASP A 124 -3.11 -7.50 -18.18
C ASP A 124 -3.49 -7.60 -16.69
N ARG A 125 -2.48 -7.70 -15.82
CA ARG A 125 -2.69 -7.59 -14.37
C ARG A 125 -2.71 -6.11 -14.01
N LYS A 126 -3.91 -5.58 -13.76
CA LYS A 126 -4.13 -4.16 -13.49
C LYS A 126 -4.71 -3.94 -12.10
N ALA A 127 -4.54 -2.73 -11.60
CA ALA A 127 -5.09 -2.30 -10.32
C ALA A 127 -5.70 -0.90 -10.42
N LEU A 128 -6.70 -0.62 -9.60
CA LEU A 128 -7.16 0.73 -9.33
C LEU A 128 -6.24 1.38 -8.28
N LEU A 129 -5.50 2.42 -8.67
CA LEU A 129 -4.66 3.20 -7.78
C LEU A 129 -5.36 4.50 -7.37
N ILE A 130 -5.35 4.78 -6.07
CA ILE A 130 -5.84 6.00 -5.45
C ILE A 130 -4.67 6.68 -4.74
N ASP A 131 -4.18 7.79 -5.27
CA ASP A 131 -3.08 8.56 -4.70
C ASP A 131 -3.26 10.08 -4.92
N GLY A 132 -2.22 10.86 -4.68
CA GLY A 132 -2.26 12.32 -4.85
C GLY A 132 -2.51 12.78 -6.30
N ASP A 133 -2.25 11.95 -7.30
CA ASP A 133 -2.49 12.25 -8.72
C ASP A 133 -3.92 11.88 -9.15
N GLY A 134 -4.63 11.11 -8.32
CA GLY A 134 -6.06 10.83 -8.47
C GLY A 134 -6.39 9.34 -8.47
N VAL A 135 -7.50 9.01 -9.15
CA VAL A 135 -8.03 7.66 -9.28
C VAL A 135 -7.80 7.19 -10.70
N ARG A 136 -6.95 6.17 -10.88
CA ARG A 136 -6.59 5.66 -12.21
C ARG A 136 -6.31 4.16 -12.18
N GLU A 137 -6.50 3.53 -13.33
CA GLU A 137 -6.02 2.17 -13.55
C GLU A 137 -4.50 2.22 -13.83
N VAL A 138 -3.76 1.28 -13.24
CA VAL A 138 -2.31 1.12 -13.42
C VAL A 138 -1.97 -0.33 -13.73
N GLU A 139 -0.90 -0.50 -14.49
CA GLU A 139 -0.36 -1.81 -14.86
C GLU A 139 0.47 -2.43 -13.74
N ARG A 140 0.65 -3.76 -13.78
CA ARG A 140 1.42 -4.50 -12.78
C ARG A 140 2.81 -3.97 -12.54
N HIS A 141 3.52 -3.59 -13.60
CA HIS A 141 4.87 -3.08 -13.45
C HIS A 141 4.88 -1.81 -12.59
N GLU A 142 3.88 -0.93 -12.72
CA GLU A 142 3.80 0.33 -11.96
C GLU A 142 3.58 0.07 -10.47
N TYR A 143 2.62 -0.80 -10.11
CA TYR A 143 2.35 -1.05 -8.70
C TYR A 143 3.36 -1.98 -8.02
N MET A 144 4.11 -2.76 -8.80
CA MET A 144 5.23 -3.60 -8.32
C MET A 144 6.56 -2.85 -8.25
N ASP A 145 6.73 -1.77 -9.03
CA ASP A 145 7.95 -0.95 -9.04
C ASP A 145 7.94 0.18 -8.01
N ASN A 146 6.98 0.15 -7.06
CA ASN A 146 6.88 1.13 -5.98
C ASN A 146 8.21 1.30 -5.20
N ASP A 147 8.59 2.55 -4.92
CA ASP A 147 9.83 2.93 -4.23
C ASP A 147 11.10 2.34 -4.88
N ASP A 148 11.39 2.72 -6.12
CA ASP A 148 12.55 2.25 -6.89
C ASP A 148 12.60 0.70 -6.97
N GLY A 149 11.48 0.01 -7.19
CA GLY A 149 11.46 -1.46 -7.31
C GLY A 149 11.53 -2.23 -6.00
N ARG A 150 11.18 -1.58 -4.87
CA ARG A 150 11.26 -2.17 -3.53
C ARG A 150 10.37 -3.40 -3.40
N ARG A 151 9.12 -3.33 -3.86
CA ARG A 151 8.18 -4.47 -3.81
C ARG A 151 8.71 -5.63 -4.64
N SER A 152 9.05 -5.41 -5.92
CA SER A 152 9.63 -6.48 -6.75
C SER A 152 10.83 -7.17 -6.10
N ARG A 153 11.77 -6.41 -5.51
CA ARG A 153 12.93 -7.00 -4.81
C ARG A 153 12.54 -7.81 -3.58
N LEU A 154 11.55 -7.35 -2.81
CA LEU A 154 11.05 -8.11 -1.65
C LEU A 154 10.42 -9.43 -2.10
N PHE A 155 9.70 -9.42 -3.23
CA PHE A 155 9.17 -10.62 -3.87
C PHE A 155 10.26 -11.59 -4.30
N ASP A 156 11.30 -11.11 -4.97
CA ASP A 156 12.44 -11.95 -5.35
C ASP A 156 13.18 -12.51 -4.14
N LEU A 157 13.27 -11.75 -3.04
CA LEU A 157 13.91 -12.18 -1.80
C LEU A 157 13.09 -13.26 -1.08
N ALA A 158 11.77 -13.12 -1.04
CA ALA A 158 10.87 -14.12 -0.47
C ALA A 158 11.05 -15.46 -1.20
N ASP A 159 10.97 -15.43 -2.54
CA ASP A 159 11.09 -16.62 -3.37
C ASP A 159 12.46 -17.30 -3.20
N LYS A 160 13.54 -16.51 -3.14
CA LYS A 160 14.90 -17.04 -2.85
C LYS A 160 15.04 -17.62 -1.45
N ALA A 161 14.31 -17.10 -0.46
CA ALA A 161 14.43 -17.54 0.93
C ALA A 161 13.78 -18.90 1.15
N ALA A 162 12.55 -19.11 0.66
CA ALA A 162 11.82 -20.37 0.87
C ALA A 162 10.74 -20.66 -0.19
N GLY A 163 10.87 -20.13 -1.41
CA GLY A 163 9.88 -20.30 -2.48
C GLY A 163 8.49 -19.86 -2.04
N PHE A 164 7.50 -20.76 -2.16
CA PHE A 164 6.12 -20.51 -1.77
C PHE A 164 5.95 -20.09 -0.29
N ALA A 165 6.79 -20.60 0.62
CA ALA A 165 6.77 -20.25 2.05
C ALA A 165 7.62 -19.01 2.40
N GLY A 166 8.27 -18.40 1.40
CA GLY A 166 9.16 -17.25 1.58
C GLY A 166 8.49 -16.06 2.27
N TRP A 167 7.19 -15.89 2.02
CA TRP A 167 6.37 -14.85 2.61
C TRP A 167 6.20 -14.99 4.11
N ASP A 168 5.86 -16.20 4.55
CA ASP A 168 5.70 -16.52 5.96
C ASP A 168 7.03 -16.40 6.70
N VAL A 169 8.13 -16.83 6.06
CA VAL A 169 9.49 -16.66 6.60
C VAL A 169 9.83 -15.19 6.78
N LEU A 170 9.62 -14.35 5.76
CA LEU A 170 9.88 -12.91 5.90
C LEU A 170 8.96 -12.24 6.93
N TRP A 171 7.72 -12.69 7.06
CA TRP A 171 6.79 -12.16 8.07
C TRP A 171 7.21 -12.53 9.49
N VAL A 172 7.51 -13.81 9.73
CA VAL A 172 7.85 -14.32 11.06
C VAL A 172 9.24 -13.88 11.52
N ASP A 173 10.23 -13.90 10.62
CA ASP A 173 11.64 -13.72 10.99
C ASP A 173 12.15 -12.29 10.82
N VAL A 174 11.50 -11.46 9.99
CA VAL A 174 11.96 -10.08 9.69
C VAL A 174 11.01 -9.01 10.23
N CYS A 175 9.70 -9.27 10.18
CA CYS A 175 8.69 -8.27 10.56
C CYS A 175 8.30 -8.35 12.04
N ARG A 176 8.30 -9.54 12.66
CA ARG A 176 7.97 -9.73 14.08
C ARG A 176 9.13 -9.39 15.01
#